data_AF-A0AAJ2EC20-F1
#
_entry.id   AF-A0AAJ2EC20-F1
#
_cell.length_a   1.000
_cell.length_b   1.000
_cell.length_c   1.000
_cell.angle_alpha   90.00
_cell.angle_beta   90.00
_cell.angle_gamma   90.00
#
_symmetry.space_group_name_H-M   'P 1'
#
loop_
_entity.id
_entity.type
_entity.pdbx_description
1 polymer ?
#
loop_
_entity_poly.entity_id
_entity_poly.type
_entity_poly.pdbx_seq_one_letter_code
_entity_poly.pdbx_strand_id
1 'polypeptide(L)'
;MPTDVDNITDEQIASIADRLTEEGRKVSPLTVWAEAGNGSVVAIAAGLQRWREARSPDMPQQQAPTGLPDDLAETLVNVARRLWTVSRDETERMSGQRLSAVSQRLSTALAERDEALAEFQKTGDEAAKNRQQMMEMLSALRASEESVVRLREEADAATIRAQTAETRIEEAAQRASAERAQLETVNASLEEERRAKEALNAALAAKDEDIARIAQERDQAREQQANLHASLAGKDEELARIVDERNQARQQHEQLRASLASKDEELARIAEERDQARQQHEQLSASLAGKDEELARIAEERDQARQQHEQLSASLAAKDEELARIAEERDQARQQHEALGLVSQEKSAEAERLLQDLNAAYTRAQAAEAQASENLVRIAALEAELNDARSALAAERESAAARGAEVSAQREHAERIGAELDEARKQVSALMEEKAEQGAELARVSNDVNALRERAEAAERNATDLAKRLVEKEQGDESELASLQRQVAAQAKAHSKAYDDLRANAEQWVTYAKDLRQRLDVANEKILFIDARSTGEVALMRRLAVELERLKPDHELVFREAQQKLIGDKMAQQLAQKGYRYDPATAVMSKIET
;
A
#
# COMPACT_ATOMS: atom_id res chain seq x y z
N MET A 1 -14.52 -90.70 35.01
CA MET A 1 -14.03 -91.26 36.28
C MET A 1 -15.23 -91.34 37.22
N PRO A 2 -15.77 -92.53 37.52
CA PRO A 2 -16.77 -92.64 38.57
C PRO A 2 -16.02 -92.47 39.89
N THR A 3 -16.24 -91.34 40.56
CA THR A 3 -15.82 -91.18 41.95
C THR A 3 -16.62 -92.20 42.75
N ASP A 4 -15.94 -93.18 43.33
CA ASP A 4 -16.46 -93.99 44.42
C ASP A 4 -17.03 -93.00 45.45
N VAL A 5 -18.35 -92.87 45.46
CA VAL A 5 -19.05 -92.16 46.51
C VAL A 5 -18.97 -93.13 47.69
N ASP A 6 -18.15 -92.79 48.68
CA ASP A 6 -18.07 -93.46 49.97
C ASP A 6 -19.49 -93.55 50.57
N ASN A 7 -20.17 -94.65 50.26
CA ASN A 7 -21.53 -94.92 50.70
C ASN A 7 -21.43 -95.51 52.09
N ILE A 8 -21.70 -94.68 53.10
CA ILE A 8 -21.89 -95.13 54.47
C ILE A 8 -22.98 -96.22 54.49
N THR A 9 -22.68 -97.38 55.09
CA THR A 9 -23.63 -98.50 55.15
C THR A 9 -24.62 -98.31 56.31
N ASP A 10 -25.80 -98.92 56.19
CA ASP A 10 -26.81 -98.88 57.26
C ASP A 10 -26.29 -99.46 58.59
N GLU A 11 -25.37 -100.43 58.54
CA GLU A 11 -24.72 -101.01 59.72
C GLU A 11 -23.74 -100.04 60.38
N GLN A 12 -23.01 -99.24 59.59
CA GLN A 12 -22.15 -98.18 60.13
C GLN A 12 -22.98 -97.06 60.77
N ILE A 13 -24.09 -96.66 60.12
CA ILE A 13 -25.05 -95.71 60.67
C ILE A 13 -25.62 -96.22 61.99
N ALA A 14 -26.03 -97.49 62.05
CA ALA A 14 -26.54 -98.14 63.25
C ALA A 14 -25.50 -98.21 64.37
N SER A 15 -24.25 -98.57 64.07
CA SER A 15 -23.17 -98.65 65.06
C SER A 15 -22.81 -97.27 65.65
N ILE A 16 -22.78 -96.22 64.83
CA ILE A 16 -22.54 -94.84 65.30
C ILE A 16 -23.74 -94.37 66.14
N ALA A 17 -24.96 -94.68 65.72
CA ALA A 17 -26.17 -94.36 66.47
C ALA A 17 -26.21 -95.07 67.83
N ASP A 18 -25.78 -96.33 67.89
CA ASP A 18 -25.68 -97.13 69.12
C ASP A 18 -24.66 -96.53 70.08
N ARG A 19 -23.47 -96.19 69.58
CA ARG A 19 -22.42 -95.54 70.37
C ARG A 19 -22.85 -94.18 70.91
N LEU A 20 -23.46 -93.34 70.07
CA LEU A 20 -24.02 -92.05 70.50
C LEU A 20 -25.11 -92.22 71.56
N THR A 21 -25.90 -93.29 71.48
CA THR A 21 -26.93 -93.62 72.47
C THR A 21 -26.29 -94.06 73.80
N GLU A 22 -25.24 -94.88 73.78
CA GLU A 22 -24.48 -95.29 74.97
C GLU A 22 -23.75 -94.11 75.64
N GLU A 23 -23.24 -93.16 74.84
CA GLU A 23 -22.62 -91.92 75.31
C GLU A 23 -23.64 -90.89 75.86
N GLY A 24 -24.95 -91.18 75.79
CA GLY A 24 -26.01 -90.27 76.20
C GLY A 24 -26.16 -89.03 75.28
N ARG A 25 -25.57 -89.05 74.08
CA ARG A 25 -25.62 -87.97 73.10
C ARG A 25 -26.85 -88.13 72.18
N LYS A 26 -27.39 -87.01 71.70
CA LYS A 26 -28.58 -87.02 70.84
C LYS A 26 -28.24 -87.61 69.45
N VAL A 27 -28.94 -88.68 69.07
CA VAL A 27 -28.84 -89.27 67.73
C VAL A 27 -29.68 -88.47 66.74
N SER A 28 -29.05 -87.86 65.74
CA SER A 28 -29.70 -87.13 64.64
C SER A 28 -28.89 -87.30 63.34
N PRO A 29 -29.48 -87.06 62.16
CA PRO A 29 -28.75 -87.18 60.89
C PRO A 29 -27.48 -86.31 60.84
N LEU A 30 -27.50 -85.11 61.43
CA LEU A 30 -26.34 -84.23 61.47
C LEU A 30 -25.24 -84.71 62.43
N THR A 31 -25.62 -85.28 63.58
CA THR A 31 -24.63 -85.78 64.56
C THR A 31 -23.99 -87.08 64.11
N VAL A 32 -24.73 -87.95 63.41
CA VAL A 32 -24.16 -89.15 62.80
C VAL A 32 -23.30 -88.80 61.59
N TRP A 33 -23.70 -87.82 60.78
CA TRP A 33 -22.85 -87.32 59.69
C TRP A 33 -21.54 -86.71 60.20
N ALA A 34 -21.58 -85.98 61.33
CA ALA A 34 -20.39 -85.42 61.96
C ALA A 34 -19.42 -86.49 62.50
N GLU A 35 -19.93 -87.60 63.02
CA GLU A 35 -19.11 -88.73 63.52
C GLU A 35 -18.64 -89.68 62.40
N ALA A 36 -19.44 -89.83 61.34
CA ALA A 36 -19.09 -90.68 60.19
C ALA A 36 -18.10 -90.00 59.23
N GLY A 37 -18.14 -88.66 59.13
CA GLY A 37 -17.25 -87.87 58.28
C GLY A 37 -17.47 -88.02 56.76
N ASN A 38 -18.38 -88.91 56.33
CA ASN A 38 -18.70 -89.18 54.94
C ASN A 38 -20.17 -89.63 54.75
N GLY A 39 -20.62 -89.71 53.50
CA GLY A 39 -21.99 -90.09 53.13
C GLY A 39 -22.98 -88.92 53.00
N SER A 40 -24.08 -89.16 52.28
CA SER A 40 -25.16 -88.18 52.12
C SER A 40 -26.02 -88.10 53.37
N VAL A 41 -26.32 -86.88 53.86
CA VAL A 41 -27.21 -86.65 55.02
C VAL A 41 -28.59 -87.29 54.81
N VAL A 42 -29.05 -87.39 53.56
CA VAL A 42 -30.32 -88.04 53.21
C VAL A 42 -30.23 -89.57 53.37
N ALA A 43 -29.11 -90.18 52.96
CA ALA A 43 -28.87 -91.61 53.14
C ALA A 43 -28.72 -91.97 54.63
N ILE A 44 -28.01 -91.12 55.40
CA ILE A 44 -27.89 -91.26 56.85
C ILE A 44 -29.24 -91.12 57.54
N ALA A 45 -30.08 -90.17 57.12
CA ALA A 45 -31.43 -90.02 57.64
C ALA A 45 -32.28 -91.29 57.38
N ALA A 46 -32.16 -91.88 56.19
CA ALA A 46 -32.86 -93.13 55.84
C ALA A 46 -32.35 -94.34 56.64
N GLY A 47 -31.03 -94.49 56.81
CA GLY A 47 -30.46 -95.56 57.64
C GLY A 47 -30.78 -95.40 59.12
N LEU A 48 -30.78 -94.17 59.65
CA LEU A 48 -31.22 -93.86 61.02
C LEU A 48 -32.71 -94.11 61.24
N GLN A 49 -33.52 -93.97 60.19
CA GLN A 49 -34.94 -94.31 60.22
C GLN A 49 -35.10 -95.83 60.34
N ARG A 50 -34.42 -96.61 59.51
CA ARG A 50 -34.42 -98.09 59.58
C ARG A 50 -33.87 -98.61 60.91
N TRP A 51 -32.81 -97.99 61.43
CA TRP A 51 -32.25 -98.28 62.75
C TRP A 51 -33.26 -98.03 63.88
N ARG A 52 -34.00 -96.91 63.84
CA ARG A 52 -35.08 -96.62 64.80
C ARG A 52 -36.26 -97.58 64.67
N GLU A 53 -36.61 -97.98 63.45
CA GLU A 53 -37.66 -98.96 63.20
C GLU A 53 -37.25 -100.35 63.72
N ALA A 54 -36.00 -100.77 63.51
CA ALA A 54 -35.46 -102.02 64.04
C ALA A 54 -35.33 -102.06 65.56
N ARG A 55 -35.13 -100.89 66.20
CA ARG A 55 -35.08 -100.73 67.66
C ARG A 55 -36.41 -100.31 68.29
N SER A 56 -37.44 -100.07 67.49
CA SER A 56 -38.77 -99.81 68.06
C SER A 56 -39.21 -101.11 68.72
N PRO A 57 -39.35 -101.14 70.06
CA PRO A 57 -39.95 -102.29 70.68
C PRO A 57 -41.35 -102.43 70.08
N ASP A 58 -41.63 -103.62 69.57
CA ASP A 58 -42.98 -104.12 69.43
C ASP A 58 -43.69 -103.74 70.75
N MET A 59 -44.72 -102.89 70.63
CA MET A 59 -45.46 -102.37 71.78
C MET A 59 -45.65 -103.51 72.78
N PRO A 60 -45.28 -103.35 74.06
CA PRO A 60 -45.46 -104.44 75.01
C PRO A 60 -46.93 -104.82 74.98
N GLN A 61 -47.22 -105.99 74.40
CA GLN A 61 -48.44 -106.72 74.67
C GLN A 61 -48.34 -107.07 76.14
N GLN A 62 -48.84 -106.16 76.99
CA GLN A 62 -49.05 -106.44 78.39
C GLN A 62 -49.96 -107.66 78.44
N GLN A 63 -49.37 -108.80 78.77
CA GLN A 63 -50.09 -110.01 79.12
C GLN A 63 -51.11 -109.61 80.18
N ALA A 64 -52.38 -109.68 79.82
CA ALA A 64 -53.47 -109.41 80.75
C ALA A 64 -53.34 -110.38 81.94
N PRO A 65 -53.39 -109.90 83.19
CA PRO A 65 -53.53 -110.81 84.31
C PRO A 65 -54.83 -111.60 84.12
N THR A 66 -54.69 -112.91 84.27
CA THR A 66 -55.75 -113.89 84.13
C THR A 66 -56.91 -113.59 85.09
N GLY A 67 -58.11 -113.45 84.53
CA GLY A 67 -59.36 -113.41 85.29
C GLY A 67 -60.26 -112.21 84.99
N LEU A 68 -60.77 -112.10 83.76
CA LEU A 68 -61.93 -111.28 83.41
C LEU A 68 -62.80 -112.04 82.39
N PRO A 69 -64.14 -112.05 82.52
CA PRO A 69 -65.03 -112.71 81.55
C PRO A 69 -64.81 -112.13 80.13
N ASP A 70 -64.71 -112.99 79.11
CA ASP A 70 -64.35 -112.62 77.73
C ASP A 70 -65.19 -111.46 77.15
N ASP A 71 -66.47 -111.38 77.51
CA ASP A 71 -67.41 -110.35 77.06
C ASP A 71 -67.06 -108.94 77.60
N LEU A 72 -66.50 -108.86 78.81
CA LEU A 72 -66.04 -107.60 79.41
C LEU A 72 -64.68 -107.17 78.85
N ALA A 73 -63.81 -108.13 78.52
CA ALA A 73 -62.52 -107.84 77.89
C ALA A 73 -62.70 -107.27 76.47
N GLU A 74 -63.60 -107.85 75.68
CA GLU A 74 -63.88 -107.39 74.32
C GLU A 74 -64.52 -105.99 74.30
N THR A 75 -65.42 -105.70 75.23
CA THR A 75 -66.01 -104.36 75.38
C THR A 75 -64.97 -103.32 75.82
N LEU A 76 -64.08 -103.64 76.76
CA LEU A 76 -63.00 -102.74 77.18
C LEU A 76 -61.97 -102.50 76.07
N VAL A 77 -61.62 -103.53 75.28
CA VAL A 77 -60.72 -103.38 74.12
C VAL A 77 -61.37 -102.52 73.03
N ASN A 78 -62.66 -102.69 72.77
CA ASN A 78 -63.40 -101.86 71.81
C ASN A 78 -63.53 -100.40 72.29
N VAL A 79 -63.74 -100.17 73.58
CA VAL A 79 -63.73 -98.83 74.19
C VAL A 79 -62.33 -98.21 74.10
N ALA A 80 -61.28 -98.95 74.44
CA ALA A 80 -59.89 -98.49 74.32
C ALA A 80 -59.52 -98.14 72.87
N ARG A 81 -59.92 -98.97 71.90
CA ARG A 81 -59.69 -98.72 70.47
C ARG A 81 -60.43 -97.46 70.00
N ARG A 82 -61.70 -97.27 70.40
CA ARG A 82 -62.47 -96.06 70.07
C ARG A 82 -61.87 -94.80 70.71
N LEU A 83 -61.46 -94.89 71.97
CA LEU A 83 -60.79 -93.80 72.69
C LEU A 83 -59.47 -93.41 72.00
N TRP A 84 -58.64 -94.40 71.69
CA TRP A 84 -57.38 -94.21 70.99
C TRP A 84 -57.57 -93.55 69.63
N THR A 85 -58.52 -94.02 68.82
CA THR A 85 -58.82 -93.44 67.51
C THR A 85 -59.26 -91.97 67.63
N VAL A 86 -60.21 -91.65 68.51
CA VAL A 86 -60.70 -90.26 68.67
C VAL A 86 -59.59 -89.32 69.15
N SER A 87 -58.77 -89.77 70.10
CA SER A 87 -57.61 -88.98 70.56
C SER A 87 -56.63 -88.69 69.43
N ARG A 88 -56.31 -89.74 68.68
CA ARG A 88 -55.33 -89.70 67.61
C ARG A 88 -55.81 -88.78 66.50
N ASP A 89 -57.05 -88.97 66.05
CA ASP A 89 -57.68 -88.17 65.00
C ASP A 89 -57.73 -86.68 65.40
N GLU A 90 -58.04 -86.38 66.67
CA GLU A 90 -58.07 -84.99 67.16
C GLU A 90 -56.65 -84.38 67.22
N THR A 91 -55.64 -85.15 67.64
CA THR A 91 -54.24 -84.70 67.62
C THR A 91 -53.68 -84.48 66.21
N GLU A 92 -54.00 -85.37 65.27
CA GLU A 92 -53.63 -85.26 63.85
C GLU A 92 -54.34 -84.08 63.19
N ARG A 93 -55.63 -83.85 63.49
CA ARG A 93 -56.38 -82.69 63.01
C ARG A 93 -55.78 -81.37 63.48
N MET A 94 -55.49 -81.24 64.78
CA MET A 94 -54.96 -79.99 65.34
C MET A 94 -53.52 -79.72 64.91
N SER A 95 -52.68 -80.75 64.82
CA SER A 95 -51.31 -80.61 64.30
C SER A 95 -51.32 -80.24 62.81
N GLY A 96 -52.17 -80.86 62.00
CA GLY A 96 -52.34 -80.54 60.58
C GLY A 96 -52.84 -79.11 60.35
N GLN A 97 -53.80 -78.63 61.14
CA GLN A 97 -54.28 -77.24 61.07
C GLN A 97 -53.18 -76.23 61.40
N ARG A 98 -52.39 -76.48 62.46
CA ARG A 98 -51.29 -75.59 62.85
C ARG A 98 -50.15 -75.62 61.82
N LEU A 99 -49.79 -76.79 61.29
CA LEU A 99 -48.79 -76.93 60.24
C LEU A 99 -49.21 -76.21 58.95
N SER A 100 -50.48 -76.34 58.57
CA SER A 100 -51.05 -75.62 57.43
C SER A 100 -50.99 -74.09 57.61
N ALA A 101 -51.35 -73.58 58.78
CA ALA A 101 -51.29 -72.15 59.07
C ALA A 101 -49.84 -71.60 59.08
N VAL A 102 -48.88 -72.37 59.62
CA VAL A 102 -47.45 -72.02 59.58
C VAL A 102 -46.90 -72.06 58.16
N SER A 103 -47.23 -73.10 57.40
CA SER A 103 -46.83 -73.24 56.00
C SER A 103 -47.36 -72.11 55.13
N GLN A 104 -48.63 -71.73 55.31
CA GLN A 104 -49.23 -70.59 54.61
C GLN A 104 -48.51 -69.29 54.95
N ARG A 105 -48.23 -69.00 56.22
CA ARG A 105 -47.48 -67.80 56.63
C ARG A 105 -46.06 -67.77 56.07
N LEU A 106 -45.38 -68.91 56.03
CA LEU A 106 -44.06 -69.02 55.42
C LEU A 106 -44.12 -68.75 53.91
N SER A 107 -45.11 -69.28 53.20
CA SER A 107 -45.28 -69.01 51.77
C SER A 107 -45.54 -67.52 51.49
N THR A 108 -46.35 -66.85 52.32
CA THR A 108 -46.60 -65.41 52.22
C THR A 108 -45.30 -64.63 52.46
N ALA A 109 -44.56 -64.94 53.52
CA ALA A 109 -43.28 -64.29 53.83
C ALA A 109 -42.22 -64.45 52.72
N LEU A 110 -42.17 -65.61 52.07
CA LEU A 110 -41.27 -65.86 50.95
C LEU A 110 -41.68 -65.06 49.70
N ALA A 111 -42.98 -65.01 49.38
CA ALA A 111 -43.49 -64.22 48.27
C ALA A 111 -43.21 -62.73 48.46
N GLU A 112 -43.46 -62.20 49.65
CA GLU A 112 -43.22 -60.80 49.97
C GLU A 112 -41.70 -60.46 49.98
N ARG A 113 -40.83 -61.39 50.40
CA ARG A 113 -39.36 -61.25 50.26
C ARG A 113 -38.95 -61.17 48.78
N ASP A 114 -39.49 -62.05 47.95
CA ASP A 114 -39.14 -62.11 46.53
C ASP A 114 -39.61 -60.84 45.80
N GLU A 115 -40.78 -60.30 46.18
CA GLU A 115 -41.27 -59.00 45.72
C GLU A 115 -40.34 -57.85 46.15
N ALA A 116 -39.94 -57.80 47.43
CA ALA A 116 -39.00 -56.78 47.92
C ALA A 116 -37.61 -56.86 47.25
N LEU A 117 -37.12 -58.07 46.95
CA LEU A 117 -35.87 -58.26 46.20
C LEU A 117 -36.00 -57.76 44.75
N ALA A 118 -37.13 -58.00 44.10
CA ALA A 118 -37.40 -57.50 42.76
C ALA A 118 -37.48 -55.96 42.74
N GLU A 119 -38.13 -55.34 43.73
CA GLU A 119 -38.14 -53.88 43.89
C GLU A 119 -36.74 -53.31 44.12
N PHE A 120 -35.94 -53.94 45.00
CA PHE A 120 -34.56 -53.51 45.24
C PHE A 120 -33.71 -53.59 43.96
N GLN A 121 -33.77 -54.70 43.23
CA GLN A 121 -33.07 -54.84 41.94
C GLN A 121 -33.46 -53.75 40.95
N LYS A 122 -34.77 -53.48 40.82
CA LYS A 122 -35.28 -52.41 39.96
C LYS A 122 -34.72 -51.04 40.34
N THR A 123 -34.68 -50.69 41.63
CA THR A 123 -34.09 -49.41 42.07
C THR A 123 -32.57 -49.34 41.85
N GLY A 124 -31.87 -50.48 41.93
CA GLY A 124 -30.47 -50.59 41.57
C GLY A 124 -30.21 -50.30 40.09
N ASP A 125 -31.04 -50.87 39.21
CA ASP A 125 -31.00 -50.64 37.76
C ASP A 125 -31.33 -49.19 37.41
N GLU A 126 -32.36 -48.61 38.04
CA GLU A 126 -32.71 -47.19 37.89
C GLU A 126 -31.55 -46.28 38.34
N ALA A 127 -30.91 -46.58 39.48
CA ALA A 127 -29.75 -45.83 39.94
C ALA A 127 -28.54 -45.98 39.00
N ALA A 128 -28.32 -47.16 38.39
CA ALA A 128 -27.28 -47.37 37.39
C ALA A 128 -27.54 -46.55 36.11
N LYS A 129 -28.77 -46.57 35.61
CA LYS A 129 -29.19 -45.76 34.46
C LYS A 129 -29.00 -44.26 34.71
N ASN A 130 -29.32 -43.78 35.91
CA ASN A 130 -29.17 -42.37 36.24
C ASN A 130 -27.70 -41.96 36.41
N ARG A 131 -26.84 -42.84 36.93
CA ARG A 131 -25.39 -42.62 36.92
C ARG A 131 -24.85 -42.49 35.49
N GLN A 132 -25.33 -43.34 34.57
CA GLN A 132 -24.95 -43.25 33.16
C GLN A 132 -25.42 -41.92 32.55
N GLN A 133 -26.68 -41.53 32.75
CA GLN A 133 -27.20 -40.24 32.28
C GLN A 133 -26.41 -39.05 32.84
N MET A 134 -26.00 -39.11 34.11
CA MET A 134 -25.14 -38.09 34.71
C MET A 134 -23.77 -38.02 34.02
N MET A 135 -23.14 -39.16 33.73
CA MET A 135 -21.87 -39.18 33.00
C MET A 135 -22.01 -38.62 31.59
N GLU A 136 -23.09 -38.95 30.89
CA GLU A 136 -23.41 -38.42 29.56
C GLU A 136 -23.59 -36.90 29.61
N MET A 137 -24.37 -36.38 30.58
CA MET A 137 -24.53 -34.92 30.77
C MET A 137 -23.22 -34.22 31.10
N LEU A 138 -22.37 -34.79 31.97
CA LEU A 138 -21.06 -34.23 32.29
C LEU A 138 -20.12 -34.22 31.07
N SER A 139 -20.21 -35.25 30.21
CA SER A 139 -19.44 -35.30 28.97
C SER A 139 -19.93 -34.26 27.94
N ALA A 140 -21.25 -34.06 27.84
CA ALA A 140 -21.84 -33.04 26.99
C ALA A 140 -21.48 -31.62 27.46
N LEU A 141 -21.50 -31.37 28.78
CA LEU A 141 -21.07 -30.11 29.37
C LEU A 141 -19.60 -29.83 29.09
N ARG A 142 -18.70 -30.81 29.28
CA ARG A 142 -17.28 -30.62 28.94
C ARG A 142 -17.08 -30.32 27.46
N ALA A 143 -17.80 -30.99 26.57
CA ALA A 143 -17.74 -30.71 25.15
C ALA A 143 -18.26 -29.29 24.81
N SER A 144 -19.30 -28.82 25.51
CA SER A 144 -19.80 -27.45 25.36
C SER A 144 -18.75 -26.43 25.86
N GLU A 145 -18.18 -26.63 27.05
CA GLU A 145 -17.11 -25.80 27.63
C GLU A 145 -15.89 -25.71 26.70
N GLU A 146 -15.38 -26.84 26.21
CA GLU A 146 -14.27 -26.88 25.23
C GLU A 146 -14.61 -26.08 23.97
N SER A 147 -15.86 -26.17 23.51
CA SER A 147 -16.30 -25.46 22.32
C SER A 147 -16.58 -23.97 22.56
N VAL A 148 -16.82 -23.54 23.80
CA VAL A 148 -16.81 -22.12 24.19
C VAL A 148 -15.37 -21.60 24.21
N VAL A 149 -14.43 -22.36 24.78
CA VAL A 149 -13.00 -22.01 24.79
C VAL A 149 -12.47 -21.83 23.37
N ARG A 150 -12.75 -22.76 22.45
CA ARG A 150 -12.35 -22.64 21.04
C ARG A 150 -12.91 -21.39 20.37
N LEU A 151 -14.20 -21.09 20.58
CA LEU A 151 -14.81 -19.89 20.01
C LEU A 151 -14.20 -18.61 20.59
N ARG A 152 -13.81 -18.60 21.88
CA ARG A 152 -13.11 -17.47 22.52
C ARG A 152 -11.73 -17.28 21.90
N GLU A 153 -10.95 -18.34 21.74
CA GLU A 153 -9.65 -18.29 21.07
C GLU A 153 -9.77 -17.81 19.62
N GLU A 154 -10.80 -18.26 18.89
CA GLU A 154 -11.09 -17.79 17.53
C GLU A 154 -11.48 -16.31 17.49
N ALA A 155 -12.28 -15.83 18.47
CA ALA A 155 -12.68 -14.43 18.59
C ALA A 155 -11.48 -13.53 18.94
N ASP A 156 -10.62 -13.96 19.87
CA ASP A 156 -9.38 -13.25 20.22
C ASP A 156 -8.43 -13.19 19.01
N ALA A 157 -8.26 -14.31 18.30
CA ALA A 157 -7.46 -14.34 17.07
C ALA A 157 -8.04 -13.46 15.97
N ALA A 158 -9.37 -13.42 15.81
CA ALA A 158 -10.04 -12.53 14.86
C ALA A 158 -9.84 -11.05 15.23
N THR A 159 -9.90 -10.73 16.52
CA THR A 159 -9.67 -9.37 17.05
C THR A 159 -8.22 -8.91 16.81
N ILE A 160 -7.23 -9.77 17.08
CA ILE A 160 -5.81 -9.49 16.80
C ILE A 160 -5.59 -9.26 15.30
N ARG A 161 -6.24 -10.05 14.43
CA ARG A 161 -6.17 -9.86 12.97
C ARG A 161 -6.79 -8.53 12.55
N ALA A 162 -7.93 -8.13 13.14
CA ALA A 162 -8.56 -6.84 12.86
C ALA A 162 -7.64 -5.68 13.27
N GLN A 163 -7.09 -5.70 14.49
CA GLN A 163 -6.12 -4.69 14.96
C GLN A 163 -4.87 -4.61 14.08
N THR A 164 -4.34 -5.76 13.64
CA THR A 164 -3.19 -5.80 12.71
C THR A 164 -3.55 -5.25 11.33
N ALA A 165 -4.78 -5.42 10.89
CA ALA A 165 -5.25 -4.82 9.64
C ALA A 165 -5.40 -3.30 9.78
N GLU A 166 -5.92 -2.81 10.91
CA GLU A 166 -6.02 -1.39 11.24
C GLU A 166 -4.64 -0.71 11.24
N THR A 167 -3.65 -1.28 11.93
CA THR A 167 -2.29 -0.71 11.93
C THR A 167 -1.68 -0.63 10.53
N ARG A 168 -1.90 -1.65 9.69
CA ARG A 168 -1.46 -1.63 8.29
C ARG A 168 -2.19 -0.59 7.45
N ILE A 169 -3.48 -0.36 7.68
CA ILE A 169 -4.24 0.71 7.02
C ILE A 169 -3.65 2.07 7.41
N GLU A 170 -3.32 2.26 8.68
CA GLU A 170 -2.78 3.51 9.19
C GLU A 170 -1.37 3.78 8.64
N GLU A 171 -0.50 2.76 8.58
CA GLU A 171 0.80 2.85 7.89
C GLU A 171 0.65 3.17 6.40
N ALA A 172 -0.30 2.53 5.71
CA ALA A 172 -0.53 2.77 4.29
C ALA A 172 -1.12 4.17 4.03
N ALA A 173 -1.96 4.68 4.93
CA ALA A 173 -2.46 6.05 4.90
C ALA A 173 -1.34 7.07 5.11
N GLN A 174 -0.40 6.81 6.03
CA GLN A 174 0.79 7.63 6.20
C GLN A 174 1.66 7.64 4.95
N ARG A 175 1.90 6.47 4.33
CA ARG A 175 2.63 6.39 3.04
C ARG A 175 1.95 7.19 1.94
N ALA A 176 0.62 7.04 1.78
CA ALA A 176 -0.14 7.82 0.81
C ALA A 176 -0.04 9.34 1.07
N SER A 177 0.01 9.77 2.33
CA SER A 177 0.19 11.18 2.67
C SER A 177 1.58 11.70 2.31
N ALA A 178 2.62 10.88 2.50
CA ALA A 178 3.99 11.22 2.13
C ALA A 178 4.16 11.30 0.61
N GLU A 179 3.62 10.33 -0.12
CA GLU A 179 3.62 10.32 -1.60
C GLU A 179 2.84 11.51 -2.18
N ARG A 180 1.70 11.91 -1.56
CA ARG A 180 0.98 13.13 -1.94
C ARG A 180 1.83 14.39 -1.74
N ALA A 181 2.52 14.52 -0.61
CA ALA A 181 3.40 15.66 -0.35
C ALA A 181 4.58 15.70 -1.34
N GLN A 182 5.14 14.55 -1.71
CA GLN A 182 6.17 14.44 -2.74
C GLN A 182 5.62 14.87 -4.11
N LEU A 183 4.44 14.38 -4.50
CA LEU A 183 3.76 14.79 -5.73
C LEU A 183 3.49 16.30 -5.78
N GLU A 184 3.06 16.91 -4.68
CA GLU A 184 2.88 18.35 -4.60
C GLU A 184 4.20 19.10 -4.79
N THR A 185 5.29 18.58 -4.24
CA THR A 185 6.63 19.15 -4.39
C THR A 185 7.12 19.06 -5.85
N VAL A 186 6.98 17.90 -6.49
CA VAL A 186 7.34 17.71 -7.92
C VAL A 186 6.44 18.56 -8.82
N ASN A 187 5.16 18.71 -8.50
CA ASN A 187 4.27 19.61 -9.25
C ASN A 187 4.69 21.07 -9.12
N ALA A 188 5.09 21.51 -7.92
CA ALA A 188 5.57 22.86 -7.69
C ALA A 188 6.86 23.15 -8.48
N SER A 189 7.83 22.22 -8.47
CA SER A 189 9.08 22.37 -9.24
C SER A 189 8.82 22.37 -10.75
N LEU A 190 7.93 21.51 -11.23
CA LEU A 190 7.53 21.50 -12.64
C LEU A 190 6.89 22.82 -13.08
N GLU A 191 6.05 23.41 -12.24
CA GLU A 191 5.41 24.70 -12.52
C GLU A 191 6.43 25.85 -12.51
N GLU A 192 7.42 25.79 -11.62
CA GLU A 192 8.52 26.75 -11.59
C GLU A 192 9.40 26.66 -12.85
N GLU A 193 9.74 25.45 -13.30
CA GLU A 193 10.47 25.22 -14.56
C GLU A 193 9.67 25.68 -15.79
N ARG A 194 8.34 25.47 -15.80
CA ARG A 194 7.48 25.99 -16.87
C ARG A 194 7.53 27.51 -16.94
N ARG A 195 7.44 28.20 -15.79
CA ARG A 195 7.56 29.66 -15.71
C ARG A 195 8.93 30.14 -16.17
N ALA A 196 10.01 29.45 -15.78
CA ALA A 196 11.36 29.77 -16.21
C ALA A 196 11.50 29.63 -17.74
N LYS A 197 10.96 28.55 -18.33
CA LYS A 197 10.94 28.35 -19.78
C LYS A 197 10.10 29.41 -20.52
N GLU A 198 8.95 29.79 -19.99
CA GLU A 198 8.13 30.86 -20.56
C GLU A 198 8.89 32.20 -20.55
N ALA A 199 9.60 32.51 -19.46
CA ALA A 199 10.43 33.69 -19.37
C ALA A 199 11.60 33.68 -20.38
N LEU A 200 12.30 32.55 -20.53
CA LEU A 200 13.37 32.40 -21.54
C LEU A 200 12.83 32.56 -22.97
N ASN A 201 11.68 31.96 -23.28
CA ASN A 201 11.05 32.12 -24.60
C ASN A 201 10.66 33.58 -24.87
N ALA A 202 10.13 34.30 -23.87
CA ALA A 202 9.82 35.72 -24.00
C ALA A 202 11.09 36.57 -24.24
N ALA A 203 12.19 36.25 -23.56
CA ALA A 203 13.48 36.92 -23.77
C ALA A 203 14.03 36.66 -25.18
N LEU A 204 13.91 35.43 -25.70
CA LEU A 204 14.30 35.09 -27.07
C LEU A 204 13.47 35.86 -28.10
N ALA A 205 12.14 35.91 -27.93
CA ALA A 205 11.26 36.68 -28.82
C ALA A 205 11.62 38.17 -28.86
N ALA A 206 11.94 38.76 -27.70
CA ALA A 206 12.41 40.15 -27.65
C ALA A 206 13.74 40.35 -28.38
N LYS A 207 14.66 39.38 -28.30
CA LYS A 207 15.93 39.43 -29.06
C LYS A 207 15.73 39.29 -30.56
N ASP A 208 14.79 38.46 -31.00
CA ASP A 208 14.45 38.35 -32.42
C ASP A 208 13.87 39.66 -32.97
N GLU A 209 13.06 40.38 -32.19
CA GLU A 209 12.59 41.73 -32.54
C GLU A 209 13.73 42.75 -32.62
N ASP A 210 14.68 42.72 -31.68
CA ASP A 210 15.88 43.58 -31.72
C ASP A 210 16.72 43.29 -32.97
N ILE A 211 16.93 42.02 -33.33
CA ILE A 211 17.66 41.62 -34.53
C ILE A 211 16.94 42.12 -35.79
N ALA A 212 15.62 41.98 -35.87
CA ALA A 212 14.84 42.47 -36.99
C ALA A 212 14.98 43.99 -37.16
N ARG A 213 14.97 44.74 -36.05
CA ARG A 213 15.18 46.20 -36.03
C ARG A 213 16.58 46.57 -36.53
N ILE A 214 17.63 45.94 -36.01
CA ILE A 214 19.01 46.20 -36.43
C ILE A 214 19.21 45.85 -37.92
N ALA A 215 18.60 44.77 -38.41
CA ALA A 215 18.64 44.42 -39.82
C ALA A 215 18.00 45.50 -40.70
N GLN A 216 16.85 46.04 -40.29
CA GLN A 216 16.19 47.14 -40.98
C GLN A 216 17.04 48.41 -40.98
N GLU A 217 17.60 48.81 -39.82
CA GLU A 217 18.48 49.98 -39.70
C GLU A 217 19.72 49.85 -40.60
N ARG A 218 20.33 48.66 -40.66
CA ARG A 218 21.46 48.37 -41.55
C ARG A 218 21.08 48.51 -43.01
N ASP A 219 19.92 48.00 -43.41
CA ASP A 219 19.49 48.07 -44.81
C ASP A 219 19.15 49.52 -45.21
N GLN A 220 18.58 50.31 -44.31
CA GLN A 220 18.42 51.76 -44.48
C GLN A 220 19.77 52.49 -44.62
N ALA A 221 20.75 52.17 -43.78
CA ALA A 221 22.08 52.76 -43.86
C ALA A 221 22.78 52.43 -45.19
N ARG A 222 22.61 51.20 -45.72
CA ARG A 222 23.12 50.80 -47.03
C ARG A 222 22.45 51.57 -48.17
N GLU A 223 21.14 51.77 -48.09
CA GLU A 223 20.41 52.58 -49.06
C GLU A 223 20.89 54.05 -49.05
N GLN A 224 21.10 54.62 -47.87
CA GLN A 224 21.69 55.96 -47.72
C GLN A 224 23.10 56.03 -48.34
N GLN A 225 23.96 55.04 -48.10
CA GLN A 225 25.28 54.96 -48.72
C GLN A 225 25.20 54.87 -50.25
N ALA A 226 24.29 54.05 -50.79
CA ALA A 226 24.07 53.94 -52.23
C ALA A 226 23.63 55.28 -52.85
N ASN A 227 22.72 55.99 -52.18
CA ASN A 227 22.26 57.32 -52.61
C ASN A 227 23.38 58.36 -52.60
N LEU A 228 24.20 58.38 -51.54
CA LEU A 228 25.38 59.26 -51.47
C LEU A 228 26.38 58.95 -52.58
N HIS A 229 26.63 57.67 -52.87
CA HIS A 229 27.51 57.27 -53.97
C HIS A 229 26.98 57.70 -55.34
N ALA A 230 25.67 57.54 -55.59
CA ALA A 230 25.05 58.01 -56.82
C ALA A 230 25.16 59.54 -56.98
N SER A 231 24.99 60.29 -55.88
CA SER A 231 25.18 61.75 -55.90
C SER A 231 26.63 62.15 -56.17
N LEU A 232 27.61 61.45 -55.59
CA LEU A 232 29.03 61.69 -55.87
C LEU A 232 29.37 61.39 -57.33
N ALA A 233 28.92 60.26 -57.87
CA ALA A 233 29.12 59.92 -59.28
C ALA A 233 28.53 60.98 -60.23
N GLY A 234 27.34 61.51 -59.92
CA GLY A 234 26.75 62.62 -60.68
C GLY A 234 27.59 63.90 -60.63
N LYS A 235 28.17 64.24 -59.48
CA LYS A 235 29.09 65.38 -59.35
C LYS A 235 30.40 65.16 -60.12
N ASP A 236 30.92 63.94 -60.13
CA ASP A 236 32.12 63.61 -60.90
C ASP A 236 31.87 63.75 -62.41
N GLU A 237 30.69 63.35 -62.91
CA GLU A 237 30.29 63.59 -64.29
C GLU A 237 30.16 65.08 -64.63
N GLU A 238 29.57 65.89 -63.74
CA GLU A 238 29.51 67.35 -63.91
C GLU A 238 30.90 67.98 -63.94
N LEU A 239 31.79 67.57 -63.04
CA LEU A 239 33.18 68.03 -63.02
C LEU A 239 33.91 67.66 -64.33
N ALA A 240 33.70 66.45 -64.85
CA ALA A 240 34.26 66.04 -66.13
C ALA A 240 33.77 66.95 -67.28
N ARG A 241 32.47 67.26 -67.33
CA ARG A 241 31.90 68.20 -68.31
C ARG A 241 32.50 69.61 -68.20
N ILE A 242 32.63 70.15 -66.99
CA ILE A 242 33.24 71.47 -66.75
C ILE A 242 34.71 71.48 -67.22
N VAL A 243 35.45 70.39 -66.98
CA VAL A 243 36.84 70.25 -67.45
C VAL A 243 36.90 70.25 -68.97
N ASP A 244 36.00 69.54 -69.64
CA ASP A 244 35.93 69.51 -71.11
C ASP A 244 35.56 70.87 -71.70
N GLU A 245 34.55 71.55 -71.15
CA GLU A 245 34.15 72.91 -71.55
C GLU A 245 35.31 73.89 -71.38
N ARG A 246 36.03 73.83 -70.25
CA ARG A 246 37.23 74.65 -70.00
C ARG A 246 38.33 74.37 -71.03
N ASN A 247 38.55 73.10 -71.39
CA ASN A 247 39.56 72.74 -72.38
C ASN A 247 39.18 73.25 -73.78
N GLN A 248 37.90 73.18 -74.17
CA GLN A 248 37.39 73.75 -75.42
C GLN A 248 37.56 75.27 -75.44
N ALA A 249 37.20 75.97 -74.35
CA ALA A 249 37.38 77.41 -74.24
C ALA A 249 38.86 77.83 -74.38
N ARG A 250 39.79 77.05 -73.81
CA ARG A 250 41.23 77.27 -73.99
C ARG A 250 41.67 77.12 -75.45
N GLN A 251 41.20 76.08 -76.15
CA GLN A 251 41.50 75.89 -77.57
C GLN A 251 40.97 77.04 -78.43
N GLN A 252 39.73 77.51 -78.18
CA GLN A 252 39.18 78.68 -78.86
C GLN A 252 40.03 79.94 -78.61
N HIS A 253 40.47 80.15 -77.38
CA HIS A 253 41.34 81.27 -77.04
C HIS A 253 42.72 81.18 -77.73
N GLU A 254 43.29 79.98 -77.86
CA GLU A 254 44.53 79.77 -78.62
C GLU A 254 44.36 80.07 -80.12
N GLN A 255 43.25 79.65 -80.72
CA GLN A 255 42.91 79.96 -82.12
C GLN A 255 42.75 81.48 -82.35
N LEU A 256 42.05 82.18 -81.45
CA LEU A 256 41.91 83.63 -81.52
C LEU A 256 43.26 84.33 -81.41
N ARG A 257 44.15 83.87 -80.52
CA ARG A 257 45.52 84.40 -80.43
C ARG A 257 46.32 84.20 -81.72
N ALA A 258 46.22 83.05 -82.36
CA ALA A 258 46.89 82.79 -83.63
C ALA A 258 46.35 83.71 -84.75
N SER A 259 45.04 83.92 -84.81
CA SER A 259 44.44 84.86 -85.77
C SER A 259 44.89 86.31 -85.52
N LEU A 260 45.02 86.73 -84.25
CA LEU A 260 45.53 88.06 -83.91
C LEU A 260 46.99 88.22 -84.36
N ALA A 261 47.84 87.23 -84.10
CA ALA A 261 49.23 87.26 -84.55
C ALA A 261 49.36 87.40 -86.07
N SER A 262 48.53 86.67 -86.84
CA SER A 262 48.48 86.82 -88.31
C SER A 262 48.03 88.21 -88.75
N LYS A 263 47.11 88.85 -88.02
CA LYS A 263 46.67 90.23 -88.31
C LYS A 263 47.76 91.25 -87.99
N ASP A 264 48.52 91.04 -86.92
CA ASP A 264 49.67 91.88 -86.59
C ASP A 264 50.76 91.80 -87.66
N GLU A 265 51.01 90.62 -88.25
CA GLU A 265 51.90 90.47 -89.40
C GLU A 265 51.40 91.19 -90.66
N GLU A 266 50.10 91.14 -90.96
CA GLU A 266 49.50 91.91 -92.05
C GLU A 266 49.65 93.42 -91.84
N LEU A 267 49.42 93.91 -90.61
CA LEU A 267 49.62 95.32 -90.27
C LEU A 267 51.08 95.77 -90.42
N ALA A 268 52.03 94.91 -90.06
CA ALA A 268 53.46 95.17 -90.26
C ALA A 268 53.80 95.32 -91.75
N ARG A 269 53.26 94.46 -92.62
CA ARG A 269 53.44 94.57 -94.08
C ARG A 269 52.84 95.86 -94.65
N ILE A 270 51.63 96.22 -94.24
CA ILE A 270 50.97 97.48 -94.68
C ILE A 270 51.80 98.70 -94.24
N ALA A 271 52.37 98.67 -93.04
CA ALA A 271 53.24 99.75 -92.56
C ALA A 271 54.52 99.87 -93.43
N GLU A 272 55.13 98.75 -93.81
CA GLU A 272 56.31 98.71 -94.69
C GLU A 272 55.98 99.25 -96.10
N GLU A 273 54.86 98.84 -96.69
CA GLU A 273 54.37 99.36 -97.99
C GLU A 273 54.13 100.87 -97.96
N ARG A 274 53.55 101.39 -96.87
CA ARG A 274 53.33 102.83 -96.68
C ARG A 274 54.66 103.59 -96.61
N ASP A 275 55.65 103.06 -95.90
CA ASP A 275 56.95 103.72 -95.76
C ASP A 275 57.72 103.73 -97.10
N GLN A 276 57.61 102.66 -97.90
CA GLN A 276 58.11 102.62 -99.28
C GLN A 276 57.44 103.67 -100.18
N ALA A 277 56.11 103.82 -100.10
CA ALA A 277 55.37 104.82 -100.87
C ALA A 277 55.78 106.26 -100.51
N ARG A 278 56.09 106.52 -99.23
CA ARG A 278 56.63 107.82 -98.79
C ARG A 278 58.01 108.11 -99.37
N GLN A 279 58.91 107.13 -99.37
CA GLN A 279 60.23 107.27 -99.99
C GLN A 279 60.12 107.57 -101.49
N GLN A 280 59.20 106.92 -102.21
CA GLN A 280 58.94 107.22 -103.62
C GLN A 280 58.42 108.66 -103.83
N HIS A 281 57.53 109.13 -102.95
CA HIS A 281 57.03 110.51 -103.01
C HIS A 281 58.14 111.55 -102.76
N GLU A 282 59.03 111.30 -101.79
CA GLU A 282 60.20 112.16 -101.53
C GLU A 282 61.14 112.24 -102.74
N GLN A 283 61.40 111.10 -103.40
CA GLN A 283 62.21 111.04 -104.63
C GLN A 283 61.59 111.86 -105.77
N LEU A 284 60.27 111.76 -105.98
CA LEU A 284 59.56 112.56 -106.98
C LEU A 284 59.61 114.06 -106.67
N SER A 285 59.47 114.45 -105.40
CA SER A 285 59.56 115.85 -104.98
C SER A 285 60.96 116.43 -105.23
N ALA A 286 62.02 115.66 -105.02
CA ALA A 286 63.39 116.10 -105.31
C ALA A 286 63.62 116.32 -106.82
N SER A 287 63.05 115.46 -107.68
CA SER A 287 63.12 115.63 -109.13
C SER A 287 62.36 116.87 -109.63
N LEU A 288 61.24 117.22 -108.98
CA LEU A 288 60.48 118.44 -109.29
C LEU A 288 61.26 119.70 -108.92
N ALA A 289 61.89 119.72 -107.75
CA ALA A 289 62.74 120.84 -107.34
C ALA A 289 63.91 121.09 -108.33
N GLY A 290 64.53 120.03 -108.86
CA GLY A 290 65.57 120.16 -109.89
C GLY A 290 65.07 120.74 -111.21
N LYS A 291 63.82 120.46 -111.60
CA LYS A 291 63.18 121.03 -112.80
C LYS A 291 62.89 122.53 -112.64
N ASP A 292 62.54 122.97 -111.43
CA ASP A 292 62.27 124.37 -111.12
C ASP A 292 63.56 125.22 -111.16
N GLU A 293 64.70 124.67 -110.72
CA GLU A 293 66.02 125.32 -110.85
C GLU A 293 66.46 125.47 -112.32
N GLU A 294 66.18 124.48 -113.18
CA GLU A 294 66.46 124.58 -114.63
C GLU A 294 65.61 125.66 -115.31
N LEU A 295 64.33 125.80 -114.93
CA LEU A 295 63.45 126.86 -115.45
C LEU A 295 63.92 128.26 -115.02
N ALA A 296 64.45 128.41 -113.81
CA ALA A 296 65.01 129.67 -113.33
C ALA A 296 66.23 130.10 -114.17
N ARG A 297 67.13 129.17 -114.52
CA ARG A 297 68.30 129.44 -115.37
C ARG A 297 67.91 129.89 -116.78
N ILE A 298 66.91 129.25 -117.40
CA ILE A 298 66.43 129.60 -118.74
C ILE A 298 65.78 131.00 -118.77
N ALA A 299 65.11 131.40 -117.69
CA ALA A 299 64.54 132.75 -117.57
C ALA A 299 65.63 133.83 -117.48
N GLU A 300 66.72 133.54 -116.76
CA GLU A 300 67.87 134.44 -116.59
C GLU A 300 68.64 134.66 -117.91
N GLU A 301 68.86 133.59 -118.69
CA GLU A 301 69.50 133.66 -120.02
C GLU A 301 68.70 134.51 -121.03
N ARG A 302 67.36 134.44 -120.98
CA ARG A 302 66.48 135.22 -121.87
C ARG A 302 66.53 136.71 -121.59
N ASP A 303 66.65 137.12 -120.33
CA ASP A 303 66.64 138.52 -119.95
C ASP A 303 68.01 139.19 -120.25
N GLN A 304 69.10 138.43 -120.14
CA GLN A 304 70.45 138.85 -120.59
C GLN A 304 70.51 139.08 -122.11
N ALA A 305 69.88 138.23 -122.92
CA ALA A 305 69.83 138.38 -124.37
C ALA A 305 69.03 139.61 -124.84
N ARG A 306 68.00 140.04 -124.09
CA ARG A 306 67.20 141.23 -124.40
C ARG A 306 67.96 142.53 -124.10
N GLN A 307 68.72 142.58 -123.01
CA GLN A 307 69.57 143.74 -122.69
C GLN A 307 70.68 143.98 -123.74
N GLN A 308 71.23 142.91 -124.32
CA GLN A 308 72.24 143.01 -125.39
C GLN A 308 71.67 143.58 -126.71
N HIS A 309 70.40 143.32 -127.01
CA HIS A 309 69.77 143.78 -128.26
C HIS A 309 69.33 145.27 -128.21
N GLU A 310 69.07 145.80 -127.00
CA GLU A 310 68.71 147.20 -126.76
C GLU A 310 69.95 148.12 -126.78
N GLN A 311 71.10 147.62 -126.32
CA GLN A 311 72.38 148.34 -126.32
C GLN A 311 72.98 148.53 -127.74
N LEU A 312 72.76 147.58 -128.66
CA LEU A 312 73.27 147.66 -130.04
C LEU A 312 72.43 148.58 -130.96
N SER A 313 71.15 148.79 -130.65
CA SER A 313 70.29 149.71 -131.42
C SER A 313 70.53 151.19 -131.08
N ALA A 314 71.09 151.48 -129.91
CA ALA A 314 71.42 152.85 -129.49
C ALA A 314 72.80 153.32 -130.02
N SER A 315 73.75 152.40 -130.29
CA SER A 315 75.06 152.76 -130.84
C SER A 315 75.07 152.99 -132.36
N LEU A 316 74.00 152.59 -133.06
CA LEU A 316 73.81 152.81 -134.51
C LEU A 316 73.20 154.18 -134.88
N ALA A 317 72.80 155.01 -133.91
CA ALA A 317 72.14 156.30 -134.16
C ALA A 317 72.93 157.54 -133.72
N ALA A 318 74.14 157.40 -133.15
CA ALA A 318 74.88 158.51 -132.53
C ALA A 318 76.30 158.80 -133.09
N LYS A 319 76.73 158.18 -134.20
CA LYS A 319 78.05 158.44 -134.81
C LYS A 319 78.05 158.51 -136.36
N ASP A 320 76.96 158.98 -136.97
CA ASP A 320 76.90 159.41 -138.38
C ASP A 320 77.22 160.93 -138.57
N GLU A 321 77.54 161.67 -137.50
CA GLU A 321 77.85 163.12 -137.57
C GLU A 321 79.24 163.53 -137.03
N GLU A 322 80.08 162.60 -136.59
CA GLU A 322 81.49 162.87 -136.20
C GLU A 322 82.50 162.26 -137.19
N LEU A 323 82.22 162.53 -138.47
CA LEU A 323 83.19 162.56 -139.55
C LEU A 323 84.21 163.69 -139.32
N ALA A 324 85.46 163.45 -139.76
CA ALA A 324 86.35 164.44 -140.40
C ALA A 324 87.59 165.03 -139.68
N ARG A 325 88.02 164.62 -138.47
CA ARG A 325 89.33 165.06 -137.91
C ARG A 325 89.99 163.98 -137.03
N ILE A 326 90.59 162.93 -137.62
CA ILE A 326 92.00 162.81 -138.05
C ILE A 326 92.98 162.48 -136.89
N ALA A 327 93.67 161.35 -137.09
CA ALA A 327 95.06 161.00 -136.72
C ALA A 327 95.57 161.14 -135.28
N GLU A 328 96.50 160.20 -135.02
CA GLU A 328 97.48 160.13 -133.94
C GLU A 328 97.09 159.40 -132.64
N GLU A 329 97.63 158.18 -132.59
CA GLU A 329 98.39 157.62 -131.47
C GLU A 329 97.61 156.97 -130.30
N ARG A 330 97.66 155.65 -130.15
CA ARG A 330 98.79 154.76 -129.76
C ARG A 330 98.82 154.60 -128.23
N ASP A 331 99.10 153.36 -127.82
CA ASP A 331 99.60 152.95 -126.51
C ASP A 331 98.57 152.92 -125.37
N GLN A 332 98.63 152.01 -124.41
CA GLN A 332 99.32 150.75 -124.27
C GLN A 332 98.71 150.17 -122.99
N ALA A 333 98.30 148.92 -123.09
CA ALA A 333 98.61 147.88 -122.12
C ALA A 333 97.90 147.86 -120.75
N ARG A 334 97.93 146.62 -120.22
CA ARG A 334 98.07 146.24 -118.79
C ARG A 334 96.78 146.39 -117.97
N GLN A 335 96.21 145.36 -117.33
CA GLN A 335 96.80 144.31 -116.48
C GLN A 335 95.71 143.25 -116.12
N GLN A 336 95.94 141.93 -116.23
CA GLN A 336 96.22 140.93 -115.14
C GLN A 336 94.95 140.36 -114.45
N HIS A 337 94.82 139.09 -113.99
CA HIS A 337 95.71 137.92 -113.85
C HIS A 337 94.87 136.62 -113.65
N GLU A 338 95.54 135.50 -113.35
CA GLU A 338 95.24 134.06 -113.52
C GLU A 338 95.17 133.26 -112.19
N ALA A 339 94.67 132.00 -112.28
CA ALA A 339 95.14 130.76 -111.60
C ALA A 339 94.29 130.04 -110.50
N LEU A 340 94.53 128.72 -110.45
CA LEU A 340 93.77 127.53 -109.98
C LEU A 340 94.21 126.96 -108.60
N GLY A 341 93.50 125.91 -108.10
CA GLY A 341 94.13 124.84 -107.28
C GLY A 341 93.20 123.95 -106.43
N LEU A 342 93.35 122.62 -106.52
CA LEU A 342 92.54 121.52 -105.92
C LEU A 342 93.28 120.72 -104.80
N VAL A 343 92.51 119.81 -104.13
CA VAL A 343 92.81 118.42 -103.67
C VAL A 343 92.96 118.16 -102.14
N SER A 344 92.07 117.34 -101.51
CA SER A 344 92.25 115.89 -101.16
C SER A 344 91.45 115.31 -99.97
N GLN A 345 90.61 114.28 -100.25
CA GLN A 345 90.37 112.94 -99.63
C GLN A 345 90.12 112.58 -98.12
N GLU A 346 89.05 111.74 -97.96
CA GLU A 346 88.94 110.34 -97.39
C GLU A 346 88.38 109.97 -95.98
N LYS A 347 87.20 109.27 -96.02
CA LYS A 347 86.68 107.98 -95.44
C LYS A 347 86.62 107.54 -93.94
N SER A 348 85.48 106.84 -93.65
CA SER A 348 85.21 105.68 -92.72
C SER A 348 84.91 105.99 -91.23
N ALA A 349 84.09 105.29 -90.42
CA ALA A 349 83.21 104.11 -90.49
C ALA A 349 82.26 104.03 -89.25
N GLU A 350 81.40 103.01 -89.22
CA GLU A 350 80.37 102.59 -88.27
C GLU A 350 80.84 102.16 -86.86
N ALA A 351 80.10 102.51 -85.80
CA ALA A 351 80.03 101.79 -84.50
C ALA A 351 78.94 102.40 -83.58
N GLU A 352 77.83 101.69 -83.32
CA GLU A 352 76.96 101.81 -82.10
C GLU A 352 75.66 100.98 -82.25
N ARG A 353 75.76 99.64 -82.35
CA ARG A 353 74.58 98.76 -82.46
C ARG A 353 74.62 97.46 -81.64
N LEU A 354 75.45 97.37 -80.60
CA LEU A 354 75.54 96.17 -79.75
C LEU A 354 75.64 96.52 -78.25
N LEU A 355 74.52 96.87 -77.62
CA LEU A 355 74.37 96.88 -76.14
C LEU A 355 72.90 96.94 -75.67
N GLN A 356 71.98 96.21 -76.32
CA GLN A 356 70.59 96.06 -75.83
C GLN A 356 70.07 94.62 -75.70
N ASP A 357 70.90 93.61 -76.02
CA ASP A 357 70.54 92.19 -75.92
C ASP A 357 71.11 91.47 -74.67
N LEU A 358 71.21 92.15 -73.52
CA LEU A 358 71.82 91.57 -72.30
C LEU A 358 71.00 91.76 -71.01
N ASN A 359 69.67 91.68 -71.07
CA ASN A 359 68.80 91.74 -69.87
C ASN A 359 67.69 90.68 -69.79
N ALA A 360 67.80 89.58 -70.55
CA ALA A 360 66.80 88.51 -70.64
C ALA A 360 67.10 87.25 -69.80
N ALA A 361 68.14 87.27 -68.95
CA ALA A 361 68.63 86.08 -68.23
C ALA A 361 68.49 86.11 -66.69
N TYR A 362 67.98 87.20 -66.07
CA TYR A 362 67.87 87.30 -64.61
C TYR A 362 66.48 86.93 -64.04
N THR A 363 65.40 87.02 -64.82
CA THR A 363 64.02 86.73 -64.36
C THR A 363 63.54 85.29 -64.62
N ARG A 364 64.35 84.44 -65.29
CA ARG A 364 64.00 83.03 -65.57
C ARG A 364 64.52 82.02 -64.55
N ALA A 365 65.38 82.40 -63.61
CA ALA A 365 65.88 81.52 -62.55
C ALA A 365 65.04 81.56 -61.25
N GLN A 366 64.32 82.65 -60.96
CA GLN A 366 63.46 82.79 -59.77
C GLN A 366 62.07 82.14 -59.91
N ALA A 367 61.61 81.85 -61.14
CA ALA A 367 60.31 81.21 -61.39
C ALA A 367 60.33 79.68 -61.20
N ALA A 368 61.51 79.05 -61.28
CA ALA A 368 61.67 77.61 -61.07
C ALA A 368 61.77 77.23 -59.58
N GLU A 369 62.27 78.13 -58.73
CA GLU A 369 62.39 77.92 -57.28
C GLU A 369 61.04 78.09 -56.55
N ALA A 370 60.17 78.99 -57.03
CA ALA A 370 58.79 79.13 -56.55
C ALA A 370 57.93 77.90 -56.88
N GLN A 371 58.03 77.34 -58.09
CA GLN A 371 57.33 76.09 -58.46
C GLN A 371 57.87 74.85 -57.71
N ALA A 372 59.15 74.82 -57.33
CA ALA A 372 59.72 73.73 -56.53
C ALA A 372 59.24 73.76 -55.06
N SER A 373 59.10 74.95 -54.47
CA SER A 373 58.55 75.12 -53.11
C SER A 373 57.03 74.85 -53.05
N GLU A 374 56.28 75.20 -54.09
CA GLU A 374 54.84 74.94 -54.20
C GLU A 374 54.54 73.44 -54.42
N ASN A 375 55.39 72.74 -55.19
CA ASN A 375 55.31 71.28 -55.36
C ASN A 375 55.67 70.51 -54.09
N LEU A 376 56.61 70.98 -53.27
CA LEU A 376 56.92 70.38 -51.96
C LEU A 376 55.78 70.56 -50.95
N VAL A 377 55.12 71.72 -50.93
CA VAL A 377 53.93 71.95 -50.08
C VAL A 377 52.74 71.11 -50.54
N ARG A 378 52.54 70.93 -51.86
CA ARG A 378 51.52 70.02 -52.39
C ARG A 378 51.79 68.55 -52.09
N ILE A 379 53.04 68.09 -52.17
CA ILE A 379 53.39 66.72 -51.80
C ILE A 379 53.19 66.51 -50.29
N ALA A 380 53.58 67.47 -49.45
CA ALA A 380 53.33 67.40 -48.01
C ALA A 380 51.82 67.43 -47.65
N ALA A 381 51.00 68.21 -48.38
CA ALA A 381 49.55 68.22 -48.21
C ALA A 381 48.91 66.90 -48.65
N LEU A 382 49.35 66.32 -49.78
CA LEU A 382 48.89 65.02 -50.24
C LEU A 382 49.36 63.87 -49.34
N GLU A 383 50.55 63.96 -48.74
CA GLU A 383 51.03 63.01 -47.74
C GLU A 383 50.26 63.12 -46.42
N ALA A 384 49.85 64.33 -46.02
CA ALA A 384 48.95 64.54 -44.88
C ALA A 384 47.55 63.98 -45.15
N GLU A 385 46.96 64.24 -46.31
CA GLU A 385 45.68 63.66 -46.73
C GLU A 385 45.75 62.13 -46.84
N LEU A 386 46.86 61.58 -47.32
CA LEU A 386 47.08 60.13 -47.37
C LEU A 386 47.18 59.52 -45.96
N ASN A 387 47.84 60.21 -45.03
CA ASN A 387 47.92 59.77 -43.63
C ASN A 387 46.57 59.90 -42.91
N ASP A 388 45.80 60.95 -43.16
CA ASP A 388 44.45 61.11 -42.61
C ASP A 388 43.51 60.03 -43.15
N ALA A 389 43.56 59.73 -44.46
CA ALA A 389 42.80 58.64 -45.06
C ALA A 389 43.21 57.25 -44.52
N ARG A 390 44.51 57.02 -44.28
CA ARG A 390 45.01 55.79 -43.65
C ARG A 390 44.53 55.68 -42.20
N SER A 391 44.51 56.78 -41.47
CA SER A 391 44.03 56.84 -40.08
C SER A 391 42.52 56.58 -40.00
N ALA A 392 41.74 57.16 -40.92
CA ALA A 392 40.31 56.91 -41.03
C ALA A 392 39.99 55.46 -41.41
N LEU A 393 40.74 54.87 -42.35
CA LEU A 393 40.59 53.46 -42.72
C LEU A 393 40.98 52.51 -41.58
N ALA A 394 42.01 52.85 -40.80
CA ALA A 394 42.38 52.09 -39.60
C ALA A 394 41.27 52.14 -38.55
N ALA A 395 40.68 53.31 -38.29
CA ALA A 395 39.56 53.48 -37.37
C ALA A 395 38.29 52.73 -37.84
N GLU A 396 37.98 52.74 -39.14
CA GLU A 396 36.89 51.93 -39.71
C GLU A 396 37.13 50.43 -39.55
N ARG A 397 38.36 49.95 -39.79
CA ARG A 397 38.72 48.54 -39.57
C ARG A 397 38.61 48.13 -38.11
N GLU A 398 39.01 49.01 -37.19
CA GLU A 398 38.92 48.79 -35.75
C GLU A 398 37.45 48.77 -35.27
N SER A 399 36.62 49.69 -35.79
CA SER A 399 35.16 49.70 -35.57
C SER A 399 34.46 48.46 -36.14
N ALA A 400 34.85 48.02 -37.34
CA ALA A 400 34.32 46.80 -37.95
C ALA A 400 34.75 45.54 -37.20
N ALA A 401 35.99 45.49 -36.69
CA ALA A 401 36.48 44.42 -35.83
C ALA A 401 35.73 44.38 -34.49
N ALA A 402 35.47 45.54 -33.87
CA ALA A 402 34.66 45.65 -32.66
C ALA A 402 33.22 45.14 -32.87
N ARG A 403 32.57 45.55 -33.98
CA ARG A 403 31.24 45.06 -34.37
C ARG A 403 31.23 43.55 -34.64
N GLY A 404 32.27 43.01 -35.28
CA GLY A 404 32.44 41.57 -35.48
C GLY A 404 32.58 40.79 -34.17
N ALA A 405 33.33 41.33 -33.20
CA ALA A 405 33.47 40.76 -31.87
C ALA A 405 32.15 40.79 -31.09
N GLU A 406 31.37 41.88 -31.16
CA GLU A 406 30.04 41.96 -30.55
C GLU A 406 29.06 40.94 -31.15
N VAL A 407 29.03 40.78 -32.48
CA VAL A 407 28.18 39.76 -33.13
C VAL A 407 28.60 38.34 -32.72
N SER A 408 29.90 38.07 -32.59
CA SER A 408 30.39 36.78 -32.09
C SER A 408 29.94 36.54 -30.64
N ALA A 409 30.06 37.53 -29.77
CA ALA A 409 29.63 37.44 -28.38
C ALA A 409 28.11 37.25 -28.25
N GLN A 410 27.31 37.94 -29.09
CA GLN A 410 25.86 37.75 -29.16
C GLN A 410 25.50 36.33 -29.62
N ARG A 411 26.25 35.78 -30.59
CA ARG A 411 26.04 34.41 -31.10
C ARG A 411 26.35 33.35 -30.04
N GLU A 412 27.47 33.49 -29.34
CA GLU A 412 27.81 32.61 -28.20
C GLU A 412 26.76 32.71 -27.09
N HIS A 413 26.22 33.91 -26.82
CA HIS A 413 25.17 34.07 -25.82
C HIS A 413 23.85 33.39 -26.25
N ALA A 414 23.47 33.50 -27.52
CA ALA A 414 22.30 32.80 -28.07
C ALA A 414 22.48 31.27 -28.03
N GLU A 415 23.68 30.76 -28.32
CA GLU A 415 24.01 29.34 -28.19
C GLU A 415 23.92 28.86 -26.74
N ARG A 416 24.37 29.68 -25.77
CA ARG A 416 24.22 29.39 -24.33
C ARG A 416 22.76 29.33 -23.90
N ILE A 417 21.94 30.32 -24.30
CA ILE A 417 20.50 30.32 -24.00
C ILE A 417 19.81 29.10 -24.64
N GLY A 418 20.21 28.72 -25.86
CA GLY A 418 19.71 27.51 -26.52
C GLY A 418 20.04 26.23 -25.73
N ALA A 419 21.28 26.10 -25.26
CA ALA A 419 21.71 24.97 -24.45
C ALA A 419 20.98 24.92 -23.09
N GLU A 420 20.80 26.06 -22.43
CA GLU A 420 20.02 26.19 -21.18
C GLU A 420 18.56 25.78 -21.40
N LEU A 421 17.96 26.16 -22.53
CA LEU A 421 16.58 25.81 -22.87
C LEU A 421 16.42 24.31 -23.19
N ASP A 422 17.41 23.70 -23.83
CA ASP A 422 17.42 22.25 -24.08
C ASP A 422 17.63 21.44 -22.79
N GLU A 423 18.46 21.94 -21.86
CA GLU A 423 18.64 21.32 -20.55
C GLU A 423 17.37 21.43 -19.70
N ALA A 424 16.74 22.61 -19.66
CA ALA A 424 15.44 22.80 -19.00
C ALA A 424 14.35 21.88 -19.59
N ARG A 425 14.35 21.64 -20.91
CA ARG A 425 13.43 20.68 -21.55
C ARG A 425 13.64 19.25 -21.06
N LYS A 426 14.90 18.82 -20.89
CA LYS A 426 15.20 17.49 -20.34
C LYS A 426 14.76 17.38 -18.89
N GLN A 427 15.04 18.39 -18.06
CA GLN A 427 14.62 18.43 -16.67
C GLN A 427 13.09 18.38 -16.52
N VAL A 428 12.35 19.16 -17.32
CA VAL A 428 10.87 19.09 -17.36
C VAL A 428 10.38 17.70 -17.77
N SER A 429 11.05 17.04 -18.72
CA SER A 429 10.68 15.68 -19.15
C SER A 429 10.90 14.66 -18.03
N ALA A 430 12.04 14.73 -17.34
CA ALA A 430 12.34 13.88 -16.20
C ALA A 430 11.37 14.10 -15.02
N LEU A 431 11.06 15.36 -14.68
CA LEU A 431 10.07 15.68 -13.63
C LEU A 431 8.65 15.22 -14.01
N MET A 432 8.29 15.23 -15.30
CA MET A 432 7.00 14.69 -15.77
C MET A 432 6.93 13.17 -15.64
N GLU A 433 8.03 12.47 -15.93
CA GLU A 433 8.14 11.02 -15.70
C GLU A 433 8.04 10.70 -14.21
N GLU A 434 8.81 11.40 -13.36
CA GLU A 434 8.76 11.24 -11.90
C GLU A 434 7.34 11.51 -11.36
N LYS A 435 6.66 12.56 -11.83
CA LYS A 435 5.26 12.84 -11.47
C LYS A 435 4.33 11.70 -11.90
N ALA A 436 4.52 11.14 -13.09
CA ALA A 436 3.69 10.04 -13.59
C ALA A 436 3.90 8.76 -12.76
N GLU A 437 5.15 8.47 -12.41
CA GLU A 437 5.52 7.35 -11.53
C GLU A 437 4.93 7.52 -10.13
N GLN A 438 5.15 8.67 -9.48
CA GLN A 438 4.59 8.96 -8.15
C GLN A 438 3.05 8.96 -8.17
N GLY A 439 2.43 9.42 -9.28
CA GLY A 439 0.97 9.37 -9.45
C GLY A 439 0.45 7.93 -9.58
N ALA A 440 1.19 7.06 -10.26
CA ALA A 440 0.88 5.65 -10.35
C ALA A 440 1.09 4.93 -9.01
N GLU A 441 2.13 5.29 -8.25
CA GLU A 441 2.38 4.80 -6.89
C GLU A 441 1.25 5.21 -5.95
N LEU A 442 0.85 6.49 -5.95
CA LEU A 442 -0.28 6.95 -5.14
C LEU A 442 -1.57 6.22 -5.48
N ALA A 443 -1.83 5.93 -6.77
CA ALA A 443 -2.97 5.14 -7.19
C ALA A 443 -2.90 3.69 -6.68
N ARG A 444 -1.71 3.07 -6.70
CA ARG A 444 -1.48 1.74 -6.13
C ARG A 444 -1.68 1.73 -4.62
N VAL A 445 -1.06 2.65 -3.88
CA VAL A 445 -1.21 2.75 -2.43
C VAL A 445 -2.67 3.03 -2.06
N SER A 446 -3.38 3.88 -2.81
CA SER A 446 -4.81 4.12 -2.58
C SER A 446 -5.64 2.85 -2.78
N ASN A 447 -5.34 2.05 -3.80
CA ASN A 447 -6.03 0.77 -4.02
C ASN A 447 -5.71 -0.24 -2.91
N ASP A 448 -4.45 -0.30 -2.48
CA ASP A 448 -4.02 -1.17 -1.39
C ASP A 448 -4.67 -0.78 -0.06
N VAL A 449 -4.78 0.52 0.24
CA VAL A 449 -5.51 1.04 1.41
C VAL A 449 -6.98 0.60 1.36
N ASN A 450 -7.65 0.74 0.21
CA ASN A 450 -9.05 0.32 0.06
C ASN A 450 -9.20 -1.20 0.25
N ALA A 451 -8.32 -2.00 -0.36
CA ALA A 451 -8.33 -3.45 -0.21
C ALA A 451 -8.02 -3.91 1.23
N LEU A 452 -7.11 -3.23 1.92
CA LEU A 452 -6.83 -3.47 3.34
C LEU A 452 -8.02 -3.09 4.21
N ARG A 453 -8.70 -1.97 3.91
CA ARG A 453 -9.91 -1.53 4.60
C ARG A 453 -11.05 -2.52 4.46
N GLU A 454 -11.33 -3.00 3.26
CA GLU A 454 -12.35 -4.04 3.04
C GLU A 454 -12.02 -5.32 3.83
N ARG A 455 -10.76 -5.71 3.89
CA ARG A 455 -10.31 -6.86 4.69
C ARG A 455 -10.43 -6.62 6.19
N ALA A 456 -10.12 -5.42 6.67
CA ALA A 456 -10.28 -5.05 8.08
C ALA A 456 -11.76 -5.05 8.48
N GLU A 457 -12.63 -4.43 7.68
CA GLU A 457 -14.08 -4.43 7.91
C GLU A 457 -14.66 -5.86 7.88
N ALA A 458 -14.17 -6.74 7.00
CA ALA A 458 -14.56 -8.14 6.99
C ALA A 458 -14.07 -8.90 8.24
N ALA A 459 -12.85 -8.61 8.71
CA ALA A 459 -12.30 -9.19 9.93
C ALA A 459 -13.06 -8.72 11.18
N GLU A 460 -13.42 -7.43 11.24
CA GLU A 460 -14.23 -6.84 12.30
C GLU A 460 -15.64 -7.47 12.32
N ARG A 461 -16.31 -7.58 11.17
CA ARG A 461 -17.60 -8.27 11.07
C ARG A 461 -17.51 -9.70 11.59
N ASN A 462 -16.48 -10.45 11.18
CA ASN A 462 -16.26 -11.82 11.66
C ASN A 462 -16.03 -11.85 13.18
N ALA A 463 -15.22 -10.94 13.73
CA ALA A 463 -15.00 -10.84 15.17
C ALA A 463 -16.31 -10.53 15.92
N THR A 464 -17.13 -9.61 15.41
CA THR A 464 -18.45 -9.30 16.01
C THR A 464 -19.43 -10.46 15.92
N ASP A 465 -19.44 -11.21 14.82
CA ASP A 465 -20.28 -12.40 14.65
C ASP A 465 -19.84 -13.52 15.60
N LEU A 466 -18.53 -13.73 15.76
CA LEU A 466 -17.98 -14.69 16.73
C LEU A 466 -18.29 -14.27 18.17
N ALA A 467 -18.16 -12.99 18.51
CA ALA A 467 -18.52 -12.46 19.82
C ALA A 467 -20.02 -12.64 20.10
N LYS A 468 -20.88 -12.40 19.12
CA LYS A 468 -22.32 -12.64 19.24
C LYS A 468 -22.63 -14.12 19.45
N ARG A 469 -22.02 -15.01 18.67
CA ARG A 469 -22.18 -16.47 18.83
C ARG A 469 -21.69 -16.96 20.19
N LEU A 470 -20.61 -16.37 20.71
CA LEU A 470 -20.11 -16.64 22.06
C LEU A 470 -21.14 -16.27 23.12
N VAL A 471 -21.69 -15.05 23.05
CA VAL A 471 -22.72 -14.61 24.01
C VAL A 471 -23.97 -15.48 23.92
N GLU A 472 -24.45 -15.78 22.71
CA GLU A 472 -25.62 -16.65 22.51
C GLU A 472 -25.37 -18.07 23.06
N LYS A 473 -24.16 -18.59 22.88
CA LYS A 473 -23.77 -19.92 23.37
C LYS A 473 -23.59 -19.95 24.88
N GLU A 474 -22.93 -18.94 25.47
CA GLU A 474 -22.77 -18.85 26.92
C GLU A 474 -24.12 -18.70 27.62
N GLN A 475 -25.04 -17.89 27.08
CA GLN A 475 -26.40 -17.77 27.60
C GLN A 475 -27.22 -19.07 27.43
N GLY A 476 -27.05 -19.77 26.30
CA GLY A 476 -27.65 -21.08 26.05
C GLY A 476 -27.17 -22.12 27.06
N ASP A 477 -25.84 -22.27 27.19
CA ASP A 477 -25.18 -23.19 28.12
C ASP A 477 -25.55 -22.87 29.58
N GLU A 478 -25.64 -21.59 29.98
CA GLU A 478 -26.04 -21.19 31.34
C GLU A 478 -27.51 -21.56 31.64
N SER A 479 -28.42 -21.36 30.66
CA SER A 479 -29.82 -21.76 30.79
C SER A 479 -29.97 -23.29 30.83
N GLU A 480 -29.24 -24.01 29.98
CA GLU A 480 -29.22 -25.47 29.96
C GLU A 480 -28.65 -26.02 31.28
N LEU A 481 -27.52 -25.51 31.76
CA LEU A 481 -26.93 -25.83 33.06
C LEU A 481 -27.92 -25.62 34.21
N ALA A 482 -28.62 -24.48 34.24
CA ALA A 482 -29.61 -24.21 35.28
C ALA A 482 -30.79 -25.21 35.22
N SER A 483 -31.20 -25.62 34.02
CA SER A 483 -32.25 -26.63 33.82
C SER A 483 -31.80 -28.03 34.25
N LEU A 484 -30.58 -28.43 33.86
CA LEU A 484 -29.98 -29.72 34.21
C LEU A 484 -29.71 -29.80 35.72
N GLN A 485 -29.23 -28.73 36.34
CA GLN A 485 -29.03 -28.66 37.78
C GLN A 485 -30.35 -28.84 38.54
N ARG A 486 -31.44 -28.22 38.09
CA ARG A 486 -32.78 -28.44 38.67
C ARG A 486 -33.25 -29.88 38.49
N GLN A 487 -33.03 -30.46 37.31
CA GLN A 487 -33.42 -31.85 37.02
C GLN A 487 -32.64 -32.84 37.88
N VAL A 488 -31.32 -32.69 37.98
CA VAL A 488 -30.45 -33.50 38.83
C VAL A 488 -30.85 -33.37 40.30
N ALA A 489 -31.11 -32.16 40.79
CA ALA A 489 -31.52 -31.95 42.18
C ALA A 489 -32.88 -32.60 42.47
N ALA A 490 -33.83 -32.53 41.52
CA ALA A 490 -35.12 -33.19 41.64
C ALA A 490 -34.98 -34.72 41.62
N GLN A 491 -34.17 -35.27 40.71
CA GLN A 491 -33.89 -36.71 40.65
C GLN A 491 -33.18 -37.20 41.92
N ALA A 492 -32.14 -36.51 42.38
CA ALA A 492 -31.43 -36.86 43.61
C ALA A 492 -32.37 -36.87 44.82
N LYS A 493 -33.29 -35.90 44.92
CA LYS A 493 -34.31 -35.85 45.97
C LYS A 493 -35.30 -37.01 45.87
N ALA A 494 -35.75 -37.36 44.66
CA ALA A 494 -36.62 -38.51 44.43
C ALA A 494 -35.93 -39.83 44.81
N HIS A 495 -34.65 -40.00 44.48
CA HIS A 495 -33.88 -41.18 44.85
C HIS A 495 -33.61 -41.28 46.34
N SER A 496 -33.20 -40.18 46.99
CA SER A 496 -33.04 -40.17 48.45
C SER A 496 -34.32 -40.68 49.11
N LYS A 497 -35.47 -40.16 48.68
CA LYS A 497 -36.77 -40.62 49.17
C LYS A 497 -37.01 -42.11 48.90
N ALA A 498 -36.77 -42.59 47.68
CA ALA A 498 -36.95 -44.00 47.34
C ALA A 498 -36.01 -44.92 48.14
N TYR A 499 -34.77 -44.49 48.39
CA TYR A 499 -33.81 -45.22 49.25
C TYR A 499 -34.26 -45.21 50.71
N ASP A 500 -34.77 -44.09 51.22
CA ASP A 500 -35.31 -43.99 52.57
C ASP A 500 -36.55 -44.90 52.73
N ASP A 501 -37.43 -44.93 51.74
CA ASP A 501 -38.62 -45.81 51.71
C ASP A 501 -38.22 -47.29 51.65
N LEU A 502 -37.26 -47.67 50.79
CA LEU A 502 -36.70 -49.02 50.73
C LEU A 502 -36.02 -49.43 52.03
N ARG A 503 -35.28 -48.51 52.66
CA ARG A 503 -34.63 -48.73 53.95
C ARG A 503 -35.66 -48.97 55.04
N ALA A 504 -36.72 -48.16 55.09
CA ALA A 504 -37.82 -48.35 56.02
C ALA A 504 -38.52 -49.70 55.79
N ASN A 505 -38.75 -50.09 54.53
CA ASN A 505 -39.30 -51.41 54.19
C ASN A 505 -38.37 -52.54 54.65
N ALA A 506 -37.06 -52.43 54.40
CA ALA A 506 -36.07 -53.41 54.87
C ALA A 506 -36.04 -53.52 56.42
N GLU A 507 -36.14 -52.41 57.13
CA GLU A 507 -36.25 -52.38 58.60
C GLU A 507 -37.54 -53.07 59.09
N GLN A 508 -38.66 -52.90 58.37
CA GLN A 508 -39.91 -53.63 58.62
C GLN A 508 -39.74 -55.14 58.38
N TRP A 509 -39.06 -55.55 57.30
CA TRP A 509 -38.74 -56.95 57.00
C TRP A 509 -37.89 -57.61 58.08
N VAL A 510 -36.86 -56.91 58.57
CA VAL A 510 -36.01 -57.40 59.66
C VAL A 510 -36.85 -57.62 60.92
N THR A 511 -37.76 -56.69 61.21
CA THR A 511 -38.67 -56.79 62.36
C THR A 511 -39.64 -57.96 62.21
N TYR A 512 -40.27 -58.10 61.04
CA TYR A 512 -41.17 -59.20 60.73
C TYR A 512 -40.46 -60.56 60.77
N ALA A 513 -39.26 -60.67 60.21
CA ALA A 513 -38.46 -61.90 60.26
C ALA A 513 -38.08 -62.26 61.70
N LYS A 514 -37.77 -61.27 62.54
CA LYS A 514 -37.50 -61.47 63.98
C LYS A 514 -38.74 -61.97 64.73
N ASP A 515 -39.92 -61.39 64.47
CA ASP A 515 -41.20 -61.85 65.04
C ASP A 515 -41.56 -63.26 64.54
N LEU A 516 -41.44 -63.53 63.25
CA LEU A 516 -41.69 -64.84 62.66
C LEU A 516 -40.76 -65.91 63.27
N ARG A 517 -39.47 -65.59 63.42
CA ARG A 517 -38.50 -66.46 64.10
C ARG A 517 -38.92 -66.73 65.54
N GLN A 518 -39.26 -65.69 66.30
CA GLN A 518 -39.73 -65.84 67.68
C GLN A 518 -41.00 -66.70 67.76
N ARG A 519 -41.94 -66.54 66.82
CA ARG A 519 -43.16 -67.35 66.74
C ARG A 519 -42.87 -68.79 66.35
N LEU A 520 -41.91 -69.06 65.46
CA LEU A 520 -41.47 -70.41 65.10
C LEU A 520 -40.75 -71.08 66.26
N ASP A 521 -39.93 -70.35 67.02
CA ASP A 521 -39.29 -70.85 68.25
C ASP A 521 -40.35 -71.22 69.33
N VAL A 522 -41.45 -70.48 69.40
CA VAL A 522 -42.61 -70.81 70.27
C VAL A 522 -43.44 -71.96 69.68
N ALA A 523 -43.57 -72.03 68.36
CA ALA A 523 -44.23 -73.12 67.63
C ALA A 523 -43.29 -74.29 67.34
N ASN A 524 -42.25 -74.46 68.16
CA ASN A 524 -41.31 -75.57 68.03
C ASN A 524 -42.07 -76.89 68.09
N GLU A 525 -41.62 -77.87 67.32
CA GLU A 525 -42.26 -79.18 67.14
C GLU A 525 -42.64 -79.82 68.49
N LYS A 526 -41.79 -79.63 69.50
CA LYS A 526 -42.03 -80.07 70.88
C LYS A 526 -43.28 -79.43 71.51
N ILE A 527 -43.50 -78.12 71.34
CA ILE A 527 -44.66 -77.40 71.91
C ILE A 527 -45.93 -77.74 71.12
N LEU A 528 -45.85 -77.84 69.79
CA LEU A 528 -46.97 -78.28 68.96
C LEU A 528 -47.41 -79.70 69.32
N PHE A 529 -46.45 -80.61 69.52
CA PHE A 529 -46.71 -81.97 69.94
C PHE A 529 -47.28 -82.04 71.35
N ILE A 530 -46.75 -81.26 72.31
CA ILE A 530 -47.29 -81.19 73.68
C ILE A 530 -48.73 -80.64 73.67
N ASP A 531 -49.03 -79.61 72.89
CA ASP A 531 -50.37 -79.03 72.77
C ASP A 531 -51.36 -80.00 72.10
N ALA A 532 -50.98 -80.60 70.96
CA ALA A 532 -51.79 -81.58 70.26
C ALA A 532 -52.07 -82.78 71.19
N ARG A 533 -51.02 -83.31 71.84
CA ARG A 533 -51.14 -84.36 72.86
C ARG A 533 -52.08 -83.95 73.99
N SER A 534 -51.95 -82.75 74.55
CA SER A 534 -52.82 -82.30 75.64
C SER A 534 -54.29 -82.21 75.22
N THR A 535 -54.55 -81.82 73.97
CA THR A 535 -55.90 -81.76 73.40
C THR A 535 -56.46 -83.17 73.18
N GLY A 536 -55.63 -84.09 72.67
CA GLY A 536 -55.96 -85.51 72.57
C GLY A 536 -56.23 -86.14 73.94
N GLU A 537 -55.44 -85.82 74.95
CA GLU A 537 -55.66 -86.25 76.34
C GLU A 537 -56.99 -85.71 76.89
N VAL A 538 -57.36 -84.45 76.62
CA VAL A 538 -58.66 -83.90 77.04
C VAL A 538 -59.82 -84.56 76.28
N ALA A 539 -59.66 -84.81 74.98
CA ALA A 539 -60.65 -85.53 74.16
C ALA A 539 -60.83 -86.98 74.65
N LEU A 540 -59.73 -87.67 74.99
CA LEU A 540 -59.74 -88.96 75.67
C LEU A 540 -60.52 -88.88 76.96
N MET A 541 -60.20 -87.95 77.85
CA MET A 541 -60.88 -87.82 79.15
C MET A 541 -62.38 -87.59 78.98
N ARG A 542 -62.79 -86.72 78.05
CA ARG A 542 -64.21 -86.47 77.75
C ARG A 542 -64.89 -87.71 77.20
N ARG A 543 -64.23 -88.47 76.32
CA ARG A 543 -64.81 -89.69 75.75
C ARG A 543 -64.82 -90.84 76.74
N LEU A 544 -63.81 -90.95 77.61
CA LEU A 544 -63.69 -91.97 78.66
C LEU A 544 -64.77 -91.75 79.70
N ALA A 545 -65.11 -90.51 80.03
CA ALA A 545 -66.28 -90.17 80.81
C ALA A 545 -67.60 -90.66 80.16
N VAL A 546 -67.79 -90.42 78.86
CA VAL A 546 -68.99 -90.87 78.11
C VAL A 546 -69.09 -92.41 78.04
N GLU A 547 -67.98 -93.11 77.84
CA GLU A 547 -67.98 -94.59 77.81
C GLU A 547 -68.11 -95.18 79.23
N LEU A 548 -67.61 -94.51 80.28
CA LEU A 548 -67.84 -94.88 81.68
C LEU A 548 -69.30 -94.68 82.08
N GLU A 549 -69.94 -93.60 81.66
CA GLU A 549 -71.39 -93.37 81.86
C GLU A 549 -72.21 -94.52 81.26
N ARG A 550 -71.78 -95.06 80.12
CA ARG A 550 -72.43 -96.19 79.44
C ARG A 550 -72.22 -97.55 80.14
N LEU A 551 -71.06 -97.78 80.75
CA LEU A 551 -70.71 -99.05 81.38
C LEU A 551 -71.05 -99.11 82.88
N LYS A 552 -70.90 -98.00 83.60
CA LYS A 552 -71.14 -97.90 85.04
C LYS A 552 -71.52 -96.45 85.43
N PRO A 553 -72.83 -96.12 85.43
CA PRO A 553 -73.29 -94.75 85.65
C PRO A 553 -73.00 -94.20 87.05
N ASP A 554 -72.82 -95.06 88.07
CA ASP A 554 -72.50 -94.64 89.45
C ASP A 554 -71.00 -94.39 89.71
N HIS A 555 -70.16 -94.39 88.66
CA HIS A 555 -68.73 -94.18 88.82
C HIS A 555 -68.39 -92.70 89.08
N GLU A 556 -67.46 -92.42 89.98
CA GLU A 556 -67.12 -91.05 90.43
C GLU A 556 -66.75 -90.11 89.27
N LEU A 557 -66.11 -90.65 88.22
CA LEU A 557 -65.74 -89.93 86.99
C LEU A 557 -66.92 -89.53 86.09
N VAL A 558 -68.15 -89.96 86.38
CA VAL A 558 -69.37 -89.55 85.64
C VAL A 558 -69.92 -88.23 86.21
N PHE A 559 -69.68 -87.95 87.50
CA PHE A 559 -70.12 -86.70 88.12
C PHE A 559 -69.31 -85.49 87.60
N ARG A 560 -70.02 -84.47 87.14
CA ARG A 560 -69.43 -83.26 86.51
C ARG A 560 -68.42 -82.53 87.40
N GLU A 561 -68.62 -82.52 88.71
CA GLU A 561 -67.71 -81.89 89.67
C GLU A 561 -66.37 -82.62 89.81
N ALA A 562 -66.38 -83.95 89.80
CA ALA A 562 -65.17 -84.76 89.85
C ALA A 562 -64.37 -84.66 88.53
N GLN A 563 -65.07 -84.61 87.39
CA GLN A 563 -64.45 -84.33 86.09
C GLN A 563 -63.79 -82.95 86.06
N GLN A 564 -64.49 -81.90 86.54
CA GLN A 564 -63.94 -80.54 86.56
C GLN A 564 -62.72 -80.42 87.46
N LYS A 565 -62.72 -81.04 88.64
CA LYS A 565 -61.53 -81.08 89.53
C LYS A 565 -60.37 -81.81 88.88
N LEU A 566 -60.58 -83.01 88.36
CA LEU A 566 -59.52 -83.80 87.75
C LEU A 566 -58.94 -83.13 86.49
N ILE A 567 -59.80 -82.53 85.66
CA ILE A 567 -59.39 -81.74 84.50
C ILE A 567 -58.63 -80.49 84.94
N GLY A 568 -59.08 -79.81 85.99
CA GLY A 568 -58.42 -78.64 86.58
C GLY A 568 -57.04 -78.96 87.14
N ASP A 569 -56.90 -80.06 87.88
CA ASP A 569 -55.63 -80.50 88.46
C ASP A 569 -54.64 -80.94 87.36
N LYS A 570 -55.10 -81.67 86.35
CA LYS A 570 -54.27 -82.02 85.19
C LYS A 570 -53.84 -80.77 84.42
N MET A 571 -54.76 -79.82 84.20
CA MET A 571 -54.41 -78.53 83.58
C MET A 571 -53.38 -77.77 84.41
N ALA A 572 -53.52 -77.73 85.74
CA ALA A 572 -52.57 -77.07 86.62
C ALA A 572 -51.17 -77.66 86.54
N GLN A 573 -51.08 -79.00 86.55
CA GLN A 573 -49.80 -79.70 86.44
C GLN A 573 -49.14 -79.47 85.07
N GLN A 574 -49.93 -79.43 83.99
CA GLN A 574 -49.42 -79.23 82.64
C GLN A 574 -49.03 -77.77 82.36
N LEU A 575 -49.78 -76.81 82.90
CA LEU A 575 -49.42 -75.40 82.85
C LEU A 575 -48.13 -75.16 83.64
N ALA A 576 -47.94 -75.83 84.78
CA ALA A 576 -46.69 -75.76 85.54
C ALA A 576 -45.49 -76.27 84.73
N GLN A 577 -45.66 -77.36 83.96
CA GLN A 577 -44.63 -77.85 83.03
C GLN A 577 -44.31 -76.88 81.89
N LYS A 578 -45.24 -75.98 81.55
CA LYS A 578 -45.04 -74.88 80.59
C LYS A 578 -44.56 -73.59 81.25
N GLY A 579 -44.29 -73.59 82.56
CA GLY A 579 -43.83 -72.42 83.32
C GLY A 579 -44.96 -71.48 83.78
N TYR A 580 -46.20 -71.98 83.92
CA TYR A 580 -47.36 -71.22 84.34
C TYR A 580 -48.05 -71.87 85.55
N ARG A 581 -48.51 -71.09 86.53
CA ARG A 581 -49.29 -71.57 87.67
C ARG A 581 -50.77 -71.32 87.41
N TYR A 582 -51.56 -72.38 87.47
CA TYR A 582 -53.01 -72.33 87.34
C TYR A 582 -53.65 -72.50 88.72
N ASP A 583 -54.58 -71.61 89.06
CA ASP A 583 -55.45 -71.79 90.23
C ASP A 583 -56.81 -72.36 89.77
N PRO A 584 -57.11 -73.64 90.09
CA PRO A 584 -58.33 -74.29 89.64
C PRO A 584 -59.61 -73.73 90.28
N ALA A 585 -59.52 -72.99 91.39
CA ALA A 585 -60.70 -72.39 92.04
C ALA A 585 -61.14 -71.07 91.40
N THR A 586 -60.19 -70.32 90.83
CA THR A 586 -60.44 -69.00 90.24
C THR A 586 -60.30 -68.99 88.71
N ALA A 587 -59.84 -70.11 88.13
CA ALA A 587 -59.52 -70.26 86.70
C ALA A 587 -58.50 -69.24 86.17
N VAL A 588 -57.67 -68.65 87.05
CA VAL A 588 -56.64 -67.68 86.69
C VAL A 588 -55.32 -68.39 86.42
N MET A 589 -54.67 -68.04 85.30
CA MET A 589 -53.30 -68.48 84.97
C MET A 589 -52.32 -67.33 85.21
N SER A 590 -51.26 -67.60 85.98
CA SER A 590 -50.15 -66.69 86.22
C SER A 590 -48.85 -67.31 85.69
N LYS A 591 -47.92 -66.50 85.19
CA LYS A 591 -46.61 -67.00 84.77
C LYS A 591 -45.76 -67.25 85.99
N ILE A 592 -45.07 -68.39 86.05
CA ILE A 592 -44.08 -68.65 87.10
C ILE A 592 -42.86 -67.79 86.72
N GLU A 593 -42.70 -66.65 87.38
CA GLU A 593 -41.53 -65.80 87.23
C GLU A 593 -40.31 -66.56 87.77
N THR A 594 -39.35 -66.83 86.89
CA THR A 594 -37.97 -67.21 87.21
C THR A 594 -37.04 -66.12 86.75
#